data_AF-A0AA88H631-F1
#
_entry.id   AF-A0AA88H631-F1
#
_cell.length_a   1.000
_cell.length_b   1.000
_cell.length_c   1.000
_cell.angle_alpha   90.00
_cell.angle_beta   90.00
_cell.angle_gamma   90.00
#
_symmetry.space_group_name_H-M   'P 1'
#
loop_
_entity.id
_entity.type
_entity.pdbx_description
1 polymer ?
#
loop_
_entity_poly.entity_id
_entity_poly.type
_entity_poly.pdbx_seq_one_letter_code
_entity_poly.pdbx_strand_id
1 'polypeptide(L)'
;MKHIVCTALGMIEVYLNNVLILYAKLKKFLDIRKVPLNKLIGIGTDGARKECRVNHSLFTVPQDNGLPYFHLFKCLCHSLTWC
;
A
#
# COMPACT_ATOMS: atom_id res chain seq x y z
N MET A 1 3.36 27.64 -6.87
CA MET A 1 2.29 26.86 -6.19
C MET A 1 2.65 25.38 -6.21
N LYS A 2 2.39 24.64 -5.14
CA LYS A 2 2.49 23.18 -5.17
C LYS A 2 1.20 22.63 -5.78
N HIS A 3 1.31 21.90 -6.89
CA HIS A 3 0.17 21.24 -7.51
C HIS A 3 0.00 19.85 -6.90
N ILE A 4 -1.22 19.52 -6.48
CA ILE A 4 -1.59 18.15 -6.11
C ILE A 4 -1.90 17.43 -7.42
N VAL A 5 -1.20 16.33 -7.70
CA VAL A 5 -1.42 15.50 -8.88
C VAL A 5 -1.96 14.17 -8.45
N CYS A 6 -3.12 13.79 -8.98
CA CYS A 6 -3.65 12.44 -8.88
C CYS A 6 -3.43 11.73 -10.21
N THR A 7 -2.76 10.58 -10.20
CA THR A 7 -2.46 9.83 -11.42
C THR A 7 -2.32 8.33 -11.15
N ALA A 8 -2.56 7.52 -12.17
CA ALA A 8 -2.30 6.10 -12.12
C ALA A 8 -0.80 5.84 -12.35
N LEU A 9 -0.13 5.21 -11.38
CA LEU A 9 1.27 4.82 -11.54
C LEU A 9 1.43 3.53 -12.36
N GLY A 10 0.39 2.70 -12.46
CA GLY A 10 0.39 1.46 -13.24
C GLY A 10 -0.23 0.28 -12.49
N MET A 11 -0.09 -0.90 -13.10
CA MET A 11 -0.55 -2.18 -12.55
C MET A 11 0.62 -3.16 -12.49
N ILE A 12 0.60 -4.04 -11.49
CA ILE A 12 1.58 -5.12 -11.34
C ILE A 12 0.85 -6.44 -11.12
N GLU A 13 1.35 -7.50 -11.74
CA GLU A 13 0.84 -8.84 -11.53
C GLU A 13 1.49 -9.49 -10.31
N VAL A 14 0.69 -10.19 -9.52
CA VAL A 14 1.12 -10.87 -8.30
C VAL A 14 0.53 -12.29 -8.28
N TYR A 15 1.40 -13.30 -8.24
CA TYR A 15 1.01 -14.72 -8.26
C TYR A 15 0.89 -15.35 -6.87
N LEU A 16 1.33 -14.66 -5.81
CA LEU A 16 1.30 -15.15 -4.43
C LEU A 16 0.81 -14.05 -3.49
N ASN A 17 -0.18 -14.37 -2.67
CA ASN A 17 -0.89 -13.42 -1.81
C ASN A 17 -0.25 -13.22 -0.42
N ASN A 18 1.07 -13.41 -0.29
CA ASN A 18 1.78 -13.14 0.97
C ASN A 18 2.13 -11.64 1.08
N VAL A 19 1.82 -11.01 2.21
CA VAL A 19 2.10 -9.59 2.45
C VAL A 19 3.57 -9.20 2.30
N LEU A 20 4.53 -10.07 2.64
CA LEU A 20 5.95 -9.80 2.44
C LEU A 20 6.30 -9.73 0.95
N ILE A 21 5.68 -10.60 0.15
CA ILE A 21 5.82 -10.61 -1.31
C ILE A 21 5.17 -9.34 -1.88
N LEU A 22 3.96 -9.00 -1.43
CA LEU A 22 3.28 -7.79 -1.84
C LEU A 22 4.09 -6.53 -1.51
N TYR A 23 4.68 -6.46 -0.31
CA TYR A 23 5.52 -5.35 0.10
C TYR A 23 6.81 -5.25 -0.72
N ALA A 24 7.48 -6.38 -0.99
CA ALA A 24 8.66 -6.42 -1.84
C ALA A 24 8.34 -5.96 -3.28
N LYS A 25 7.19 -6.41 -3.82
CA LYS A 25 6.70 -5.99 -5.13
C LYS A 25 6.35 -4.50 -5.17
N LEU A 26 5.71 -3.99 -4.12
CA LEU A 26 5.41 -2.56 -3.97
C LEU A 26 6.69 -1.72 -3.95
N LYS A 27 7.70 -2.09 -3.13
CA LYS A 27 9.00 -1.40 -3.12
C LYS A 27 9.62 -1.36 -4.51
N LYS A 28 9.74 -2.51 -5.17
CA LYS A 28 10.31 -2.60 -6.52
C LYS A 28 9.53 -1.75 -7.52
N PHE A 29 8.20 -1.75 -7.44
CA PHE A 29 7.36 -0.94 -8.32
C PHE A 29 7.62 0.56 -8.11
N LEU A 30 7.68 1.02 -6.86
CA LEU A 30 7.96 2.42 -6.53
C LEU A 30 9.37 2.84 -6.92
N ASP A 31 10.37 1.96 -6.73
CA ASP A 31 11.75 2.21 -7.14
C ASP A 31 11.86 2.40 -8.66
N ILE A 32 11.19 1.55 -9.46
CA ILE A 32 11.11 1.71 -10.92
C ILE A 32 10.48 3.05 -11.31
N ARG A 33 9.49 3.51 -10.53
CA ARG A 33 8.82 4.81 -10.73
C ARG A 33 9.58 5.98 -10.10
N LYS A 34 10.75 5.75 -9.50
CA LYS A 34 11.54 6.74 -8.78
C LYS A 34 10.75 7.46 -7.68
N VAL A 35 9.84 6.74 -7.02
CA VAL A 35 9.05 7.23 -5.88
C VAL A 35 9.70 6.68 -4.61
N PRO A 36 10.44 7.50 -3.84
CA PRO A 36 11.12 7.02 -2.65
C PRO A 36 10.12 6.59 -1.59
N LEU A 37 10.29 5.39 -1.04
CA LEU A 37 9.38 4.83 -0.05
C LEU A 37 9.26 5.74 1.19
N ASN A 38 10.36 6.35 1.64
CA ASN A 38 10.41 7.29 2.78
C ASN A 38 9.70 8.62 2.55
N LYS A 39 9.18 8.87 1.35
CA LYS A 39 8.36 10.05 1.02
C LYS A 39 6.87 9.72 0.97
N LEU A 40 6.48 8.46 1.17
CA LEU A 40 5.08 8.10 1.26
C LEU A 40 4.49 8.58 2.59
N ILE A 41 3.33 9.21 2.51
CA ILE A 41 2.58 9.69 3.69
C ILE A 41 1.55 8.65 4.17
N GLY A 42 1.18 7.69 3.32
CA GLY A 42 0.21 6.67 3.65
C GLY A 42 -0.21 5.82 2.46
N ILE A 43 -1.12 4.88 2.70
CA ILE A 43 -1.68 3.97 1.70
C ILE A 43 -3.19 3.90 1.81
N GLY A 44 -3.86 3.93 0.66
CA GLY A 44 -5.26 3.60 0.51
C GLY A 44 -5.42 2.12 0.21
N THR A 45 -5.94 1.33 1.15
CA THR A 45 -6.18 -0.11 0.95
C THR A 45 -7.31 -0.59 1.87
N ASP A 46 -7.96 -1.68 1.49
CA ASP A 46 -8.86 -2.44 2.36
C ASP A 46 -8.11 -3.39 3.31
N GLY A 47 -6.77 -3.34 3.27
CA GLY A 47 -5.88 -4.18 4.06
C GLY A 47 -5.72 -5.59 3.53
N ALA A 48 -6.40 -5.94 2.41
CA ALA A 48 -6.42 -7.28 1.81
C ALA A 48 -6.54 -8.38 2.88
N ARG A 49 -7.47 -8.22 3.84
CA ARG A 49 -7.56 -9.06 5.05
C ARG A 49 -7.77 -10.55 4.76
N LYS A 50 -8.39 -10.90 3.64
CA LYS A 50 -8.62 -12.31 3.27
C LYS A 50 -7.35 -12.95 2.71
N GLU A 51 -6.49 -12.13 2.12
CA GLU A 51 -5.28 -12.50 1.40
C GLU A 51 -4.06 -12.44 2.32
N CYS A 52 -4.02 -11.43 3.19
CA CYS A 52 -2.98 -11.11 4.13
C CYS A 52 -3.52 -11.41 5.54
N ARG A 53 -3.07 -12.52 6.15
CA ARG A 53 -3.47 -13.00 7.49
C ARG A 53 -3.70 -11.86 8.50
N VAL A 54 -4.62 -12.07 9.44
CA VAL A 54 -5.01 -11.09 10.48
C VAL A 54 -3.75 -10.46 11.12
N ASN A 55 -3.69 -9.12 11.13
CA ASN A 55 -2.59 -8.28 11.65
C ASN A 55 -1.28 -8.24 10.84
N HIS A 56 -1.23 -8.81 9.64
CA HIS A 56 -0.04 -8.77 8.79
C HIS A 56 -0.40 -8.23 7.42
N SER A 57 -0.51 -6.90 7.30
CA SER A 57 -1.06 -6.21 6.12
C SER A 57 -0.03 -5.32 5.41
N LEU A 58 -0.35 -4.89 4.18
CA LEU A 58 0.46 -3.94 3.41
C LEU A 58 0.61 -2.56 4.10
N PHE A 59 -0.11 -2.33 5.19
CA PHE A 59 0.02 -1.13 6.04
C PHE A 59 0.99 -1.34 7.21
N THR A 60 0.94 -2.48 7.89
CA THR A 60 1.76 -2.74 9.09
C THR A 60 3.22 -2.99 8.72
N VAL A 61 3.49 -3.71 7.63
CA VAL A 61 4.87 -4.03 7.20
C VAL A 61 5.70 -2.78 6.91
N PRO A 62 5.21 -1.75 6.18
CA PRO A 62 5.92 -0.47 6.05
C PRO A 62 6.28 0.19 7.39
N GLN A 63 5.37 0.18 8.37
CA GLN A 63 5.59 0.80 9.68
C GLN A 63 6.75 0.10 10.41
N ASP A 64 6.73 -1.24 10.42
CA ASP A 64 7.80 -2.07 11.01
C ASP A 64 9.16 -1.87 10.31
N ASN A 65 9.15 -1.35 9.08
CA ASN A 65 10.34 -1.15 8.23
C ASN A 65 10.76 0.32 8.09
N GLY A 66 10.47 1.16 9.09
CA GLY A 66 11.03 2.51 9.19
C GLY A 66 10.14 3.63 8.64
N LEU A 67 8.83 3.41 8.53
CA LEU A 67 7.84 4.45 8.19
C LEU A 67 6.87 4.68 9.37
N PRO A 68 7.33 5.28 10.49
CA PRO A 68 6.53 5.43 11.71
C PRO A 68 5.31 6.34 11.56
N TYR A 69 5.32 7.27 10.59
CA TYR A 69 4.22 8.21 10.31
C TYR A 69 3.40 7.83 9.07
N PHE A 70 3.38 6.55 8.72
CA PHE A 70 2.58 6.04 7.61
C PHE A 70 1.11 5.96 8.02
N HIS A 71 0.22 6.56 7.24
CA HIS A 71 -1.23 6.56 7.51
C HIS A 71 -1.98 5.53 6.66
N LEU A 72 -2.92 4.82 7.29
CA LEU A 72 -3.90 3.99 6.58
C LEU A 72 -5.12 4.83 6.23
N PHE A 73 -5.37 4.99 4.93
CA PHE A 73 -6.64 5.48 4.42
C PHE A 73 -7.51 4.28 4.06
N LYS A 74 -8.60 4.03 4.80
CA LYS A 74 -9.50 2.91 4.48
C LYS A 74 -10.21 3.17 3.15
N CYS A 75 -10.24 2.19 2.24
CA CYS A 75 -11.02 2.35 1.02
C CYS A 75 -12.52 2.41 1.36
N LEU A 76 -13.19 3.47 0.92
CA LEU A 76 -14.66 3.57 1.02
C LEU A 76 -15.35 2.55 0.12
N CYS A 77 -14.72 2.16 -1.00
CA CYS A 77 -15.23 1.20 -1.96
C CYS A 77 -15.65 -0.14 -1.32
N HIS A 78 -14.83 -0.68 -0.41
CA HIS A 78 -15.12 -1.92 0.33
C HIS A 78 -15.73 -1.66 1.71
N SER A 79 -15.76 -0.41 2.18
CA SER A 79 -16.46 -0.06 3.42
C SER A 79 -17.97 0.09 3.17
N LEU A 80 -18.38 0.45 1.95
CA LEU A 80 -19.77 0.68 1.57
C LEU A 80 -20.51 -0.59 1.11
N THR A 81 -19.80 -1.64 0.68
CA THR A 81 -20.41 -2.93 0.29
C THR A 81 -20.62 -3.89 1.46
N TRP A 82 -20.06 -3.57 2.63
CA TRP A 82 -20.13 -4.39 3.85
C TRP A 82 -20.82 -3.65 5.01
N CYS A 83 -21.81 -2.82 4.69
CA CYS A 83 -22.86 -2.40 5.64
C CYS A 83 -23.92 -3.49 5.74
#